data_AF-A0A3C1GXR7-F1
#
_entry.id   AF-A0A3C1GXR7-F1
#
_cell.length_a   1.000
_cell.length_b   1.000
_cell.length_c   1.000
_cell.angle_alpha   90.00
_cell.angle_beta   90.00
_cell.angle_gamma   90.00
#
_symmetry.space_group_name_H-M   'P 1'
#
loop_
_entity.id
_entity.type
_entity.pdbx_description
1 polymer ?
#
loop_
_entity_poly.entity_id
_entity_poly.type
_entity_poly.pdbx_seq_one_letter_code
_entity_poly.pdbx_strand_id
1 'polypeptide(L)'
;TDADVDGAHIRTLLLTFFYRFLKTLIEEGYIYIAQPPLYKVQKGNLVRYAYSDNELEEVKKEIGDRYNIQRYKGLGEMNPEQLWETTMDPEVRTLIKVSVENAMEADMVFDMLMGDEVEPRRNFITENAHFVKNLDI
;
A
#
# COMPACT_ATOMS: atom_id res chain seq x y z
N THR A 1 1.93 -4.53 4.46
CA THR A 1 2.73 -3.59 5.27
C THR A 1 1.83 -2.42 5.63
N ASP A 2 2.28 -1.54 6.52
CA ASP A 2 1.54 -0.33 6.87
C ASP A 2 1.32 0.57 5.65
N ALA A 3 0.33 1.44 5.73
CA ALA A 3 -0.07 2.33 4.63
C ALA A 3 0.80 3.60 4.56
N ASP A 4 1.85 3.69 5.37
CA ASP A 4 2.76 4.81 5.49
C ASP A 4 4.05 4.64 4.65
N VAL A 5 4.94 5.64 4.74
CA VAL A 5 6.22 5.69 4.02
C VAL A 5 7.15 4.53 4.38
N ASP A 6 7.16 4.12 5.65
CA ASP A 6 7.98 3.01 6.13
C ASP A 6 7.45 1.67 5.61
N GLY A 7 6.12 1.51 5.59
CA GLY A 7 5.45 0.38 4.96
C GLY A 7 5.70 0.28 3.46
N ALA A 8 5.83 1.42 2.77
CA ALA A 8 6.26 1.46 1.37
C ALA A 8 7.73 1.05 1.19
N HIS A 9 8.62 1.50 2.08
CA HIS A 9 10.04 1.13 2.05
C HIS A 9 10.24 -0.37 2.29
N ILE A 10 9.59 -0.95 3.31
CA ILE A 10 9.63 -2.40 3.58
C ILE A 10 9.09 -3.19 2.39
N ARG A 11 8.01 -2.70 1.75
CA ARG A 11 7.45 -3.33 0.55
C ARG A 11 8.47 -3.37 -0.58
N THR A 12 9.18 -2.28 -0.84
CA THR A 12 10.23 -2.24 -1.87
C THR A 12 11.38 -3.21 -1.56
N LEU A 13 11.81 -3.30 -0.29
CA LEU A 13 12.83 -4.26 0.14
C LEU A 13 12.39 -5.72 -0.09
N LEU A 14 11.15 -6.06 0.29
CA LEU A 14 10.60 -7.40 0.09
C LEU A 14 10.44 -7.74 -1.40
N LEU A 15 9.95 -6.80 -2.21
CA LEU A 15 9.84 -6.99 -3.65
C LEU A 15 11.20 -7.17 -4.31
N THR A 16 12.21 -6.43 -3.87
CA THR A 16 13.59 -6.60 -4.34
C THR A 16 14.10 -8.00 -3.99
N PHE A 17 13.86 -8.47 -2.75
CA PHE A 17 14.21 -9.83 -2.34
C PHE A 17 13.51 -10.89 -3.20
N PHE A 18 12.19 -10.79 -3.38
CA PHE A 18 11.45 -11.73 -4.22
C PHE A 18 11.93 -11.70 -5.67
N TYR A 19 12.23 -10.52 -6.21
CA TYR A 19 12.71 -10.38 -7.59
C TYR A 19 14.10 -10.99 -7.78
N ARG A 20 15.03 -10.75 -6.85
CA ARG A 20 16.42 -11.21 -6.94
C ARG A 20 16.58 -12.71 -6.65
N PHE A 21 15.83 -13.24 -5.69
CA PHE A 21 16.05 -14.61 -5.20
C PHE A 21 14.94 -15.60 -5.54
N LEU A 22 13.70 -15.11 -5.74
CA LEU A 22 12.50 -15.95 -5.89
C LEU A 22 11.64 -15.51 -7.08
N LYS A 23 12.28 -15.11 -8.18
CA LYS A 23 11.63 -14.48 -9.34
C LYS A 23 10.45 -15.29 -9.88
N THR A 24 10.56 -16.62 -9.89
CA THR A 24 9.50 -17.53 -10.33
C THR A 24 8.18 -17.33 -9.57
N LEU A 25 8.22 -16.96 -8.28
CA LEU A 25 7.00 -16.66 -7.52
C LEU A 25 6.27 -15.42 -8.03
N ILE A 26 7.01 -14.45 -8.56
CA ILE A 26 6.43 -13.25 -9.18
C ILE A 26 5.87 -13.60 -10.56
N GLU A 27 6.64 -14.35 -11.37
CA GLU A 27 6.26 -14.72 -12.74
C GLU A 27 5.03 -15.65 -12.76
N GLU A 28 4.94 -16.61 -11.83
CA GLU A 28 3.75 -17.46 -11.66
C GLU A 28 2.61 -16.74 -10.91
N GLY A 29 2.89 -15.56 -10.37
CA GLY A 29 1.87 -14.67 -9.85
C GLY A 29 1.33 -15.07 -8.47
N TYR A 30 2.22 -15.53 -7.59
CA TYR A 30 1.94 -15.88 -6.19
C TYR A 30 2.14 -14.71 -5.23
N ILE A 31 2.75 -13.61 -5.67
CA ILE A 31 3.02 -12.45 -4.82
C ILE A 31 1.85 -11.45 -4.93
N TYR A 32 1.29 -11.11 -3.77
CA TYR A 32 0.18 -10.18 -3.63
C TYR A 32 0.50 -9.11 -2.57
N ILE A 33 -0.05 -7.91 -2.77
CA ILE A 33 0.02 -6.81 -1.82
C ILE A 33 -1.41 -6.55 -1.32
N ALA A 34 -1.64 -6.75 -0.03
CA ALA A 34 -2.90 -6.40 0.59
C ALA A 34 -3.06 -4.88 0.71
N GLN A 35 -4.29 -4.40 0.54
CA GLN A 35 -4.65 -2.98 0.69
C GLN A 35 -5.51 -2.82 1.95
N PRO A 36 -4.92 -2.45 3.10
CA PRO A 36 -5.70 -2.15 4.30
C PRO A 36 -6.47 -0.82 4.13
N PRO A 37 -7.56 -0.62 4.90
CA PRO A 37 -8.30 0.63 4.85
C PRO A 37 -7.51 1.77 5.50
N LEU A 38 -7.68 2.99 4.96
CA LEU A 38 -7.08 4.20 5.51
C LEU A 38 -7.95 4.82 6.61
N TYR A 39 -9.27 4.61 6.53
CA TYR A 39 -10.23 5.24 7.41
C TYR A 39 -11.29 4.26 7.91
N LYS A 40 -11.76 4.52 9.12
CA LYS A 40 -12.97 3.96 9.71
C LYS A 40 -13.93 5.09 10.05
N VAL A 41 -15.14 5.04 9.51
CA VAL A 41 -16.22 5.99 9.78
C VAL A 41 -17.29 5.29 10.59
N GLN A 42 -17.64 5.84 11.76
CA GLN A 42 -18.59 5.23 12.69
C GLN A 42 -19.72 6.20 13.07
N LYS A 43 -20.96 5.74 12.98
CA LYS A 43 -22.16 6.46 13.43
C LYS A 43 -23.05 5.52 14.25
N GLY A 44 -23.00 5.65 15.58
CA GLY A 44 -23.64 4.70 16.49
C GLY A 44 -23.06 3.29 16.29
N ASN A 45 -23.92 2.35 15.87
CA ASN A 45 -23.54 0.96 15.58
C ASN A 45 -23.14 0.72 14.11
N LEU A 46 -23.33 1.71 13.22
CA LEU A 46 -22.91 1.60 11.83
C LEU A 46 -21.41 1.90 11.71
N VAL A 47 -20.66 0.97 11.13
CA VAL A 47 -19.24 1.12 10.82
C VAL A 47 -19.04 0.93 9.32
N ARG A 48 -18.28 1.83 8.70
CA ARG A 48 -17.82 1.75 7.31
C ARG A 48 -16.32 1.99 7.26
N TYR A 49 -15.64 1.32 6.34
CA TYR A 49 -14.23 1.52 6.06
C TYR A 49 -14.07 2.22 4.72
N ALA A 50 -13.01 3.00 4.57
CA ALA A 50 -12.63 3.60 3.29
C ALA A 50 -11.13 3.41 3.02
N TYR A 51 -10.80 3.09 1.78
CA TYR A 51 -9.45 2.75 1.30
C TYR A 51 -8.81 3.91 0.52
N SER A 52 -9.55 5.00 0.29
CA SER A 52 -9.05 6.22 -0.34
C SER A 52 -9.76 7.46 0.19
N ASP A 53 -9.18 8.64 -0.07
CA ASP A 53 -9.82 9.92 0.26
C ASP A 53 -11.14 10.12 -0.51
N ASN A 54 -11.22 9.64 -1.75
CA ASN A 54 -12.44 9.72 -2.54
C ASN A 54 -13.55 8.88 -1.92
N GLU A 55 -13.25 7.65 -1.53
CA GLU A 55 -14.19 6.76 -0.86
C GLU A 55 -14.60 7.30 0.51
N LEU A 56 -13.69 7.95 1.23
CA LEU A 56 -14.02 8.63 2.49
C LEU A 56 -15.10 9.70 2.27
N GLU A 57 -14.99 10.52 1.22
CA GLU A 57 -15.99 11.54 0.90
C GLU A 57 -17.34 10.94 0.49
N GLU A 58 -17.34 9.79 -0.19
CA GLU A 58 -18.57 9.04 -0.50
C GLU A 58 -19.23 8.50 0.78
N VAL A 59 -18.46 7.82 1.63
CA VAL A 59 -18.93 7.29 2.91
C VAL A 59 -19.48 8.39 3.82
N LYS A 60 -18.83 9.57 3.86
CA LYS A 60 -19.33 10.73 4.59
C LYS A 60 -20.70 11.20 4.10
N LYS A 61 -20.90 11.25 2.78
CA LYS A 61 -22.19 11.65 2.17
C LYS A 61 -23.30 10.64 2.47
N GLU A 62 -22.99 9.36 2.43
CA GLU A 62 -23.95 8.29 2.72
C GLU A 62 -24.37 8.25 4.20
N ILE A 63 -23.41 8.39 5.12
CA ILE A 63 -23.65 8.34 6.57
C ILE A 63 -24.36 9.61 7.07
N GLY A 64 -24.20 10.74 6.37
CA GLY A 64 -24.76 12.05 6.74
C GLY A 64 -24.04 12.65 7.95
N ASP A 65 -24.74 13.40 8.81
CA ASP A 65 -24.09 14.10 9.93
C ASP A 65 -23.87 13.23 11.18
N ARG A 66 -22.99 13.71 12.08
CA ARG A 66 -22.67 13.12 13.40
C ARG A 66 -22.03 11.71 13.32
N TYR A 67 -20.90 11.62 12.62
CA TYR A 67 -20.02 10.45 12.63
C TYR A 67 -18.70 10.76 13.33
N ASN A 68 -17.99 9.71 13.74
CA ASN A 68 -16.59 9.76 14.14
C ASN A 68 -15.74 9.15 13.03
N ILE A 69 -14.59 9.77 12.74
CA ILE A 69 -13.60 9.24 11.79
C ILE A 69 -12.36 8.87 12.59
N GLN A 70 -11.88 7.64 12.38
CA GLN A 70 -10.56 7.20 12.78
C GLN A 70 -9.74 6.97 11.51
N ARG A 71 -8.52 7.51 11.47
CA ARG A 71 -7.56 7.24 10.41
C ARG A 71 -6.57 6.20 10.92
N TYR A 72 -6.30 5.18 10.11
CA TYR A 72 -5.27 4.19 10.38
C TYR A 72 -3.94 4.65 9.75
N LYS A 73 -2.91 4.78 10.58
CA LYS A 73 -1.54 5.04 10.10
C LYS A 73 -0.76 3.76 9.84
N GLY A 74 -1.06 2.72 10.64
CA GLY A 74 -0.45 1.41 10.51
C GLY A 74 -1.39 0.31 10.97
N LEU A 75 -1.04 -0.93 10.62
CA LEU A 75 -1.84 -2.11 10.93
C LEU A 75 -1.94 -2.37 12.45
N GLY A 76 -0.96 -1.90 13.22
CA GLY A 76 -0.96 -2.01 14.69
C GLY A 76 -2.05 -1.19 15.39
N GLU A 77 -2.71 -0.26 14.70
CA GLU A 77 -3.85 0.50 15.21
C GLU A 77 -5.19 -0.26 15.03
N MET A 78 -5.15 -1.42 14.37
CA MET A 78 -6.31 -2.27 14.12
C MET A 78 -6.35 -3.44 15.12
N ASN A 79 -7.55 -3.72 15.63
CA ASN A 79 -7.78 -4.94 16.39
C ASN A 79 -7.85 -6.15 15.45
N PRO A 80 -7.64 -7.40 15.94
CA PRO A 80 -7.65 -8.61 15.10
C PRO A 80 -8.92 -8.79 14.27
N GLU A 81 -10.08 -8.46 14.82
CA GLU A 81 -11.36 -8.57 14.12
C GLU A 81 -11.44 -7.58 12.95
N GLN A 82 -10.96 -6.34 13.16
CA GLN A 82 -10.94 -5.32 12.11
C GLN A 82 -9.99 -5.74 10.99
N LEU A 83 -8.79 -6.22 11.34
CA LEU A 83 -7.82 -6.69 10.36
C LEU A 83 -8.38 -7.86 9.52
N TRP A 84 -9.12 -8.76 10.17
CA TRP A 84 -9.77 -9.87 9.48
C TRP A 84 -10.81 -9.37 8.48
N GLU A 85 -11.79 -8.60 8.96
CA GLU A 85 -12.92 -8.10 8.19
C GLU A 85 -12.54 -7.17 7.03
N THR A 86 -11.36 -6.56 7.06
CA THR A 86 -10.96 -5.60 6.02
C THR A 86 -9.90 -6.16 5.08
N THR A 87 -8.92 -6.90 5.61
CA THR A 87 -7.66 -7.15 4.91
C THR A 87 -7.38 -8.64 4.69
N MET A 88 -7.98 -9.53 5.49
CA MET A 88 -7.65 -10.97 5.45
C MET A 88 -8.78 -11.85 4.92
N ASP A 89 -10.04 -11.45 5.15
CA ASP A 89 -11.22 -12.20 4.71
C ASP A 89 -11.27 -12.31 3.16
N PRO A 90 -11.20 -13.53 2.60
CA PRO A 90 -11.19 -13.75 1.15
C PRO A 90 -12.36 -13.14 0.39
N GLU A 91 -13.52 -12.95 1.03
CA GLU A 91 -14.73 -12.46 0.37
C GLU A 91 -14.73 -10.93 0.16
N VAL A 92 -13.97 -10.19 0.97
CA VAL A 92 -13.99 -8.71 0.99
C VAL A 92 -12.64 -8.07 0.81
N ARG A 93 -11.54 -8.80 1.03
CA ARG A 93 -10.18 -8.24 0.94
C ARG A 93 -9.86 -7.77 -0.48
N THR A 94 -9.13 -6.66 -0.55
CA THR A 94 -8.55 -6.17 -1.80
C THR A 94 -7.07 -6.50 -1.87
N LEU A 95 -6.68 -7.27 -2.89
CA LEU A 95 -5.30 -7.67 -3.13
C LEU A 95 -4.84 -7.18 -4.51
N ILE A 96 -3.66 -6.57 -4.55
CA ILE A 96 -2.97 -6.23 -5.80
C ILE A 96 -2.03 -7.38 -6.14
N LYS A 97 -2.24 -8.02 -7.29
CA LYS A 97 -1.34 -9.06 -7.79
C LYS A 97 -0.09 -8.41 -8.40
N VAL A 98 1.09 -8.82 -7.94
CA VAL A 98 2.36 -8.32 -8.49
C VAL A 98 2.68 -9.08 -9.77
N SER A 99 3.10 -8.36 -10.81
CA SER A 99 3.52 -8.93 -12.09
C SER A 99 4.70 -8.13 -12.64
N VAL A 100 5.48 -8.75 -13.54
CA VAL A 100 6.61 -8.11 -14.22
C VAL A 100 6.33 -8.15 -15.71
N GLU A 101 6.05 -7.00 -16.30
CA GLU A 101 5.81 -6.87 -17.75
C GLU A 101 7.11 -6.88 -18.54
N ASN A 102 8.10 -6.10 -18.09
CA ASN A 102 9.41 -5.99 -18.72
C ASN A 102 10.51 -6.29 -17.70
N ALA A 103 11.11 -7.48 -17.81
CA ALA A 103 12.15 -7.91 -16.90
C ALA A 103 13.43 -7.06 -17.02
N MET A 104 13.77 -6.54 -18.20
CA MET A 104 14.97 -5.71 -18.36
C MET A 104 14.80 -4.37 -17.67
N GLU A 105 13.64 -3.73 -17.86
CA GLU A 105 13.33 -2.45 -17.22
C GLU A 105 13.24 -2.60 -15.70
N ALA A 106 12.55 -3.64 -15.22
CA ALA A 106 12.47 -3.93 -13.79
C ALA A 106 13.88 -4.13 -13.18
N ASP A 107 14.78 -4.84 -13.87
CA ASP A 107 16.15 -5.05 -13.39
C ASP A 107 16.95 -3.75 -13.29
N MET A 108 16.86 -2.90 -14.32
CA MET A 108 17.50 -1.57 -14.30
C MET A 108 16.97 -0.70 -13.16
N VAL A 109 15.66 -0.70 -12.93
CA VAL A 109 15.03 0.08 -11.86
C VAL A 109 15.47 -0.43 -10.48
N PHE A 110 15.49 -1.75 -10.27
CA PHE A 110 15.95 -2.32 -9.00
C PHE A 110 17.44 -2.06 -8.76
N ASP A 111 18.29 -2.15 -9.79
CA ASP A 111 19.71 -1.86 -9.66
C ASP A 111 19.96 -0.38 -9.34
N MET A 112 19.29 0.54 -10.04
CA MET A 112 19.40 1.98 -9.76
C MET A 112 18.91 2.36 -8.35
N LEU A 113 17.80 1.79 -7.89
CA LEU A 113 17.20 2.15 -6.60
C LEU A 113 17.81 1.44 -5.40
N MET A 114 18.29 0.20 -5.59
CA MET A 114 18.70 -0.69 -4.50
C MET A 114 20.16 -1.17 -4.59
N GLY A 115 20.88 -0.84 -5.66
CA GLY A 115 22.30 -1.19 -5.86
C GLY A 115 23.27 -0.29 -5.09
N ASP A 116 24.57 -0.58 -5.17
CA ASP A 116 25.58 0.09 -4.33
C ASP A 116 25.90 1.53 -4.77
N GLU A 117 25.60 1.88 -6.01
CA GLU A 117 25.89 3.19 -6.59
C GLU A 117 24.90 4.26 -6.08
N VAL A 118 25.43 5.26 -5.37
CA VAL A 118 24.62 6.31 -4.73
C VAL A 118 24.21 7.39 -5.72
N GLU A 119 25.07 7.73 -6.68
CA GLU A 119 24.86 8.88 -7.58
C GLU A 119 23.63 8.72 -8.50
N PRO A 120 23.43 7.57 -9.19
CA PRO A 120 22.23 7.37 -10.02
C PRO A 120 20.93 7.47 -9.21
N ARG A 121 20.92 6.88 -8.01
CA ARG A 121 19.80 6.94 -7.07
C ARG A 121 19.48 8.37 -6.67
N ARG A 122 20.51 9.16 -6.33
CA ARG A 122 20.36 10.55 -5.91
C ARG A 122 19.76 11.41 -7.02
N ASN A 123 20.23 11.25 -8.25
CA ASN A 123 19.71 11.97 -9.40
C ASN A 123 18.25 11.60 -9.66
N PHE A 124 17.92 10.31 -9.66
CA PHE A 124 16.55 9.84 -9.81
C PHE A 124 15.61 10.44 -8.75
N ILE A 125 15.99 10.41 -7.47
CA ILE A 125 15.17 10.99 -6.39
C ILE A 125 14.98 12.49 -6.61
N THR A 126 16.05 13.22 -6.97
CA THR A 126 15.99 14.68 -7.15
C THR A 126 15.07 15.07 -8.31
N GLU A 127 15.17 14.36 -9.44
CA GLU A 127 14.35 14.60 -10.63
C GLU A 127 12.87 14.25 -10.39
N ASN A 128 12.60 13.20 -9.61
CA ASN A 128 11.25 12.67 -9.46
C ASN A 128 10.53 13.09 -8.17
N ALA A 129 11.22 13.70 -7.19
CA ALA A 129 10.64 14.09 -5.90
C ALA A 129 9.40 14.99 -6.05
N HIS A 130 9.36 15.84 -7.08
CA HIS A 130 8.24 16.77 -7.31
C HIS A 130 6.95 16.10 -7.80
N PHE A 131 7.02 14.87 -8.32
CA PHE A 131 5.83 14.13 -8.77
C PHE A 131 5.09 13.45 -7.61
N VAL A 132 5.76 13.27 -6.47
CA VAL A 132 5.17 12.62 -5.30
C VAL A 132 4.42 13.67 -4.49
N LYS A 133 3.12 13.81 -4.75
CA LYS A 133 2.28 14.82 -4.09
C LYS A 133 1.91 14.45 -2.64
N ASN A 134 1.77 13.15 -2.34
CA ASN A 134 1.23 12.68 -1.06
C ASN A 134 2.05 11.49 -0.54
N LEU A 135 3.15 11.75 0.17
CA LEU A 135 3.80 10.73 1.00
C LEU A 135 3.14 10.61 2.39
N ASP A 136 2.49 11.68 2.86
CA ASP A 136 1.91 11.79 4.21
C ASP A 136 0.52 12.48 4.29
N ILE A 137 -0.21 12.64 3.17
CA ILE A 137 -1.56 13.25 3.23
C ILE A 137 -2.60 12.21 3.61
#